data_AF-X1N7F8-F1
#
_entry.id   AF-X1N7F8-F1
#
_cell.length_a   1.000
_cell.length_b   1.000
_cell.length_c   1.000
_cell.angle_alpha   90.00
_cell.angle_beta   90.00
_cell.angle_gamma   90.00
#
_symmetry.space_group_name_H-M   'P 1'
#
loop_
_entity.id
_entity.type
_entity.pdbx_description
1 polymer ?
#
loop_
_entity_poly.entity_id
_entity_poly.type
_entity_poly.pdbx_seq_one_letter_code
_entity_poly.pdbx_strand_id
1 'polypeptide(L)'
;LEEGWDDEIGLETEIVPLTRPYGLWTGNLFTGVVKVKGKPVPYAEVEVEYYNKDGTIRPPADPYVTQVVKADKNGVFSYAMPKAGWWAFAALNEASWTIKRPNGEDKPVEIGAVYWVRTRESEVKEVVQLDLEQIKKIIDTSLDEKLKPIMRQLTRVQQKEVSFTEVVGGIGYIFGIMGIILYFTSKKKKGEKKNASTRD
;
A
#
# COMPACT_ATOMS: atom_id res chain seq x y z
N LEU A 1 -25.19 -20.14 -26.35
CA LEU A 1 -24.81 -19.88 -27.76
C LEU A 1 -23.81 -18.73 -27.73
N GLU A 2 -22.58 -19.01 -28.13
CA GLU A 2 -21.46 -18.06 -28.18
C GLU A 2 -21.07 -17.88 -29.66
N GLU A 3 -22.00 -17.40 -30.48
CA GLU A 3 -21.85 -17.29 -31.94
C GLU A 3 -21.67 -15.82 -32.37
N GLY A 4 -20.88 -15.60 -33.43
CA GLY A 4 -20.77 -14.33 -34.13
C GLY A 4 -19.98 -13.22 -33.44
N TRP A 5 -19.25 -13.52 -32.37
CA TRP A 5 -18.41 -12.52 -31.69
C TRP A 5 -17.12 -12.22 -32.45
N ASP A 6 -16.66 -13.16 -33.28
CA ASP A 6 -15.46 -13.14 -34.13
C ASP A 6 -15.78 -12.97 -35.63
N ASP A 7 -17.05 -12.76 -35.98
CA ASP A 7 -17.47 -12.53 -37.36
C ASP A 7 -17.16 -11.11 -37.84
N GLU A 8 -16.83 -10.98 -39.11
CA GLU A 8 -16.85 -9.70 -39.83
C GLU A 8 -18.30 -9.27 -40.06
N ILE A 9 -18.58 -7.97 -39.91
CA ILE A 9 -19.95 -7.42 -40.09
C ILE A 9 -20.08 -6.49 -41.29
N GLY A 10 -18.99 -6.29 -42.05
CA GLY A 10 -18.96 -5.58 -43.33
C GLY A 10 -18.82 -4.06 -43.26
N LEU A 11 -18.40 -3.48 -42.14
CA LEU A 11 -18.05 -2.06 -42.04
C LEU A 11 -16.79 -1.73 -42.87
N GLU A 12 -16.63 -0.44 -43.22
CA GLU A 12 -15.50 0.00 -44.03
C GLU A 12 -14.16 -0.13 -43.28
N THR A 13 -14.15 0.16 -41.98
CA THR A 13 -13.05 -0.13 -41.05
C THR A 13 -13.59 -1.00 -39.92
N GLU A 14 -12.88 -2.06 -39.57
CA GLU A 14 -13.28 -3.02 -38.53
C GLU A 14 -12.11 -3.43 -37.63
N ILE A 15 -12.44 -3.77 -36.38
CA ILE A 15 -11.59 -4.58 -35.51
C ILE A 15 -12.32 -5.90 -35.31
N VAL A 16 -11.77 -6.99 -35.85
CA VAL A 16 -12.30 -8.34 -35.66
C VAL A 16 -11.58 -8.98 -34.48
N PRO A 17 -12.25 -9.36 -33.39
CA PRO A 17 -11.59 -9.90 -32.22
C PRO A 17 -11.09 -11.34 -32.46
N LEU A 18 -9.87 -11.61 -32.00
CA LEU A 18 -9.31 -12.97 -31.88
C LEU A 18 -9.39 -13.50 -30.44
N THR A 19 -9.63 -12.61 -29.47
CA THR A 19 -9.97 -12.98 -28.10
C THR A 19 -11.44 -12.70 -27.85
N ARG A 20 -12.14 -13.63 -27.19
CA ARG A 20 -13.53 -13.45 -26.79
C ARG A 20 -13.73 -12.17 -25.95
N PRO A 21 -14.47 -11.15 -26.44
CA PRO A 21 -14.41 -9.79 -25.91
C PRO A 21 -15.13 -9.61 -24.56
N TYR A 22 -15.95 -10.58 -24.16
CA TYR A 22 -16.70 -10.59 -22.90
C TYR A 22 -16.14 -11.56 -21.85
N GLY A 23 -14.99 -12.20 -22.13
CA GLY A 23 -14.36 -13.22 -21.28
C GLY A 23 -12.98 -12.83 -20.74
N LEU A 24 -12.79 -11.56 -20.37
CA LEU A 24 -11.46 -11.00 -20.06
C LEU A 24 -11.28 -10.73 -18.57
N TRP A 25 -10.23 -11.29 -17.98
CA TRP A 25 -9.73 -10.92 -16.65
C TRP A 25 -8.63 -9.85 -16.77
N THR A 26 -8.32 -9.19 -15.65
CA THR A 26 -7.10 -8.39 -15.50
C THR A 26 -5.87 -9.21 -15.89
N GLY A 27 -4.97 -8.62 -16.69
CA GLY A 27 -3.78 -9.30 -17.21
C GLY A 27 -3.99 -10.16 -18.46
N ASN A 28 -5.23 -10.44 -18.87
CA ASN A 28 -5.47 -11.11 -20.16
C ASN A 28 -5.10 -10.21 -21.34
N LEU A 29 -4.75 -10.85 -22.46
CA LEU A 29 -4.60 -10.18 -23.74
C LEU A 29 -5.94 -10.10 -24.48
N PHE A 30 -6.37 -8.89 -24.81
CA PHE A 30 -7.27 -8.71 -25.95
C PHE A 30 -6.44 -8.70 -27.23
N THR A 31 -6.81 -9.51 -28.20
CA THR A 31 -6.19 -9.57 -29.52
C THR A 31 -7.25 -9.32 -30.57
N GLY A 32 -6.93 -8.50 -31.58
CA GLY A 32 -7.82 -8.20 -32.70
C GLY A 32 -7.07 -8.03 -34.01
N VAL A 33 -7.80 -8.07 -35.12
CA VAL A 33 -7.31 -7.78 -36.47
C VAL A 33 -7.94 -6.50 -36.96
N VAL A 34 -7.12 -5.50 -37.29
CA VAL A 34 -7.58 -4.28 -37.96
C VAL A 34 -7.80 -4.59 -39.44
N LYS A 35 -8.98 -4.27 -39.95
CA LYS A 35 -9.33 -4.44 -41.36
C LYS A 35 -9.90 -3.16 -41.95
N VAL A 36 -9.61 -2.93 -43.23
CA VAL A 36 -10.31 -1.95 -44.08
C VAL A 36 -10.86 -2.68 -45.29
N LYS A 37 -12.18 -2.57 -45.52
CA LYS A 37 -12.91 -3.25 -46.61
C LYS A 37 -12.64 -4.76 -46.62
N GLY A 38 -12.69 -5.39 -45.46
CA GLY A 38 -12.43 -6.83 -45.24
C GLY A 38 -10.97 -7.26 -45.37
N LYS A 39 -10.04 -6.34 -45.67
CA LYS A 39 -8.61 -6.65 -45.81
C LYS A 39 -7.83 -6.22 -44.58
N PRO A 40 -6.95 -7.07 -44.03
CA PRO A 40 -6.11 -6.67 -42.90
C PRO A 40 -5.21 -5.48 -43.24
N VAL A 41 -4.98 -4.61 -42.25
CA VAL A 41 -4.14 -3.42 -42.37
C VAL A 41 -2.80 -3.68 -41.66
N PRO A 42 -1.70 -3.92 -42.39
CA PRO A 42 -0.38 -4.13 -41.79
C PRO A 42 0.07 -2.91 -40.99
N TYR A 43 0.65 -3.15 -39.81
CA TYR A 43 1.26 -2.09 -39.00
C TYR A 43 0.32 -0.94 -38.60
N ALA A 44 -0.99 -1.17 -38.63
CA ALA A 44 -1.99 -0.23 -38.16
C ALA A 44 -1.69 0.20 -36.71
N GLU A 45 -1.89 1.48 -36.43
CA GLU A 45 -1.83 2.00 -35.07
C GLU A 45 -3.22 1.86 -34.44
N VAL A 46 -3.23 1.34 -33.22
CA VAL A 46 -4.44 1.17 -32.41
C VAL A 46 -4.26 1.95 -31.13
N GLU A 47 -5.07 2.98 -30.96
CA GLU A 47 -5.17 3.75 -29.74
C GLU A 47 -5.95 2.96 -28.69
N VAL A 48 -5.47 2.97 -27.45
CA VAL A 48 -6.01 2.20 -26.35
C VAL A 48 -6.24 3.13 -25.16
N GLU A 49 -7.49 3.20 -24.70
CA GLU A 49 -7.89 4.06 -23.60
C GLU A 49 -8.67 3.30 -22.53
N TYR A 50 -8.42 3.65 -21.27
CA TYR A 50 -9.21 3.20 -20.14
C TYR A 50 -10.30 4.21 -19.83
N TYR A 51 -11.55 3.75 -19.68
CA TYR A 51 -12.67 4.62 -19.30
C TYR A 51 -12.59 5.00 -17.82
N ASN A 52 -11.82 6.05 -17.53
CA ASN A 52 -11.58 6.60 -16.21
C ASN A 52 -12.73 7.53 -15.75
N LYS A 53 -13.96 7.00 -15.69
CA LYS A 53 -15.19 7.79 -15.46
C LYS A 53 -15.10 8.72 -14.24
N ASP A 54 -14.58 8.22 -13.13
CA ASP A 54 -14.52 8.94 -11.85
C ASP A 54 -13.22 9.74 -11.68
N GLY A 55 -12.32 9.73 -12.67
CA GLY A 55 -11.05 10.46 -12.61
C GLY A 55 -10.09 10.01 -11.50
N THR A 56 -10.28 8.81 -10.95
CA THR A 56 -9.49 8.28 -9.83
C THR A 56 -8.07 7.90 -10.23
N ILE A 57 -7.87 7.57 -11.50
CA ILE A 57 -6.54 7.33 -12.05
C ILE A 57 -5.96 8.65 -12.53
N ARG A 58 -4.76 8.99 -12.03
CA ARG A 58 -3.96 10.11 -12.51
C ARG A 58 -2.83 9.58 -13.40
N PRO A 59 -2.92 9.72 -14.73
CA PRO A 59 -1.86 9.31 -15.63
C PRO A 59 -0.61 10.19 -15.41
N PRO A 60 0.60 9.62 -15.44
CA PRO A 60 1.83 10.39 -15.24
C PRO A 60 2.21 11.27 -16.44
N ALA A 61 1.67 11.01 -17.64
CA ALA A 61 1.84 11.81 -18.85
C ALA A 61 0.77 11.44 -19.91
N ASP A 62 0.63 12.24 -20.97
CA ASP A 62 -0.35 12.03 -22.05
C ASP A 62 -0.33 10.63 -22.70
N PRO A 63 0.83 9.97 -22.94
CA PRO A 63 0.85 8.61 -23.48
C PRO A 63 0.22 7.53 -22.59
N TYR A 64 -0.10 7.85 -21.33
CA TYR A 64 -0.82 6.96 -20.42
C TYR A 64 -2.34 7.21 -20.43
N VAL A 65 -2.78 8.33 -21.03
CA VAL A 65 -4.20 8.60 -21.32
C VAL A 65 -4.57 7.80 -22.58
N THR A 66 -3.85 8.06 -23.67
CA THR A 66 -4.02 7.41 -24.97
C THR A 66 -2.76 6.61 -25.27
N GLN A 67 -2.83 5.31 -25.01
CA GLN A 67 -1.75 4.40 -25.34
C GLN A 67 -1.84 3.99 -26.79
N VAL A 68 -0.73 3.60 -27.41
CA VAL A 68 -0.73 3.15 -28.81
C VAL A 68 -0.02 1.80 -28.92
N VAL A 69 -0.68 0.84 -29.57
CA VAL A 69 -0.05 -0.41 -30.02
C VAL A 69 -0.02 -0.46 -31.54
N LYS A 70 1.02 -1.07 -32.09
CA LYS A 70 1.16 -1.28 -33.53
C LYS A 70 0.84 -2.72 -33.86
N ALA A 71 -0.03 -2.93 -34.85
CA ALA A 71 -0.33 -4.25 -35.37
C ALA A 71 0.87 -4.86 -36.11
N ASP A 72 0.86 -6.17 -36.32
CA ASP A 72 1.85 -6.87 -37.12
C ASP A 72 1.58 -6.75 -38.64
N LYS A 73 2.35 -7.47 -39.44
CA LYS A 73 2.20 -7.50 -40.90
C LYS A 73 0.84 -8.03 -41.39
N ASN A 74 0.10 -8.74 -40.54
CA ASN A 74 -1.22 -9.30 -40.83
C ASN A 74 -2.34 -8.45 -40.19
N GLY A 75 -2.02 -7.26 -39.66
CA GLY A 75 -2.98 -6.39 -38.98
C GLY A 75 -3.40 -6.88 -37.59
N VAL A 76 -2.70 -7.87 -37.02
CA VAL A 76 -3.00 -8.39 -35.68
C VAL A 76 -2.33 -7.52 -34.62
N PHE A 77 -3.07 -7.11 -33.59
CA PHE A 77 -2.53 -6.46 -32.41
C PHE A 77 -2.95 -7.19 -31.14
N SER A 78 -2.17 -7.03 -30.06
CA SER A 78 -2.52 -7.53 -28.73
C SER A 78 -2.24 -6.46 -27.68
N TYR A 79 -3.07 -6.40 -26.64
CA TYR A 79 -2.86 -5.52 -25.50
C TYR A 79 -3.27 -6.22 -24.20
N ALA A 80 -2.42 -6.12 -23.18
CA ALA A 80 -2.70 -6.64 -21.84
C ALA A 80 -3.37 -5.57 -21.00
N MET A 81 -4.60 -5.80 -20.54
CA MET A 81 -5.33 -4.82 -19.74
C MET A 81 -4.90 -4.90 -18.26
N PRO A 82 -4.22 -3.88 -17.71
CA PRO A 82 -3.68 -3.93 -16.35
C PRO A 82 -4.73 -3.72 -15.25
N LYS A 83 -5.96 -3.29 -15.60
CA LYS A 83 -7.01 -2.96 -14.63
C LYS A 83 -8.38 -3.46 -15.11
N ALA A 84 -9.21 -3.83 -14.14
CA ALA A 84 -10.61 -4.13 -14.35
C ALA A 84 -11.36 -2.85 -14.76
N GLY A 85 -12.31 -2.97 -15.69
CA GLY A 85 -13.11 -1.85 -16.18
C GLY A 85 -13.30 -1.89 -17.70
N TRP A 86 -13.70 -0.76 -18.26
CA TRP A 86 -13.93 -0.61 -19.70
C TRP A 86 -12.68 -0.09 -20.41
N TRP A 87 -12.32 -0.75 -21.51
CA TRP A 87 -11.21 -0.38 -22.38
C TRP A 87 -11.72 -0.20 -23.82
N ALA A 88 -11.27 0.86 -24.47
CA ALA A 88 -11.54 1.15 -25.88
C ALA A 88 -10.30 0.90 -26.72
N PHE A 89 -10.50 0.32 -27.90
CA PHE A 89 -9.50 0.16 -28.95
C PHE A 89 -9.97 0.90 -30.20
N ALA A 90 -9.24 1.92 -30.62
CA ALA A 90 -9.57 2.72 -31.79
C ALA A 90 -8.50 2.54 -32.88
N ALA A 91 -8.93 2.10 -34.07
CA ALA A 91 -8.06 1.99 -35.24
C ALA A 91 -8.54 2.97 -36.31
N LEU A 92 -7.76 4.03 -36.53
CA LEU A 92 -8.05 5.10 -37.48
C LEU A 92 -7.32 4.85 -38.80
N ASN A 93 -7.99 5.09 -39.92
CA ASN A 93 -7.47 4.89 -41.27
C ASN A 93 -7.96 6.02 -42.19
N GLU A 94 -7.21 6.32 -43.25
CA GLU A 94 -7.68 7.26 -44.28
C GLU A 94 -8.59 6.55 -45.28
N ALA A 95 -9.74 7.13 -45.55
CA ALA A 95 -10.67 6.64 -46.54
C ALA A 95 -10.12 6.83 -47.96
N SER A 96 -10.55 5.97 -48.88
CA SER A 96 -10.20 6.13 -50.31
C SER A 96 -10.96 7.26 -51.00
N TRP A 97 -11.82 7.97 -50.27
CA TRP A 97 -12.71 9.01 -50.79
C TRP A 97 -12.55 10.30 -49.99
N THR A 98 -12.87 11.42 -50.63
CA THR A 98 -12.77 12.77 -50.05
C THR A 98 -14.16 13.40 -49.92
N ILE A 99 -14.27 14.41 -49.06
CA ILE A 99 -15.43 15.30 -49.02
C ILE A 99 -15.06 16.71 -49.50
N LYS A 100 -16.03 17.42 -50.05
CA LYS A 100 -15.85 18.82 -50.44
C LYS A 100 -15.99 19.75 -49.23
N ARG A 101 -15.02 20.63 -49.05
CA ARG A 101 -15.10 21.77 -48.13
C ARG A 101 -16.02 22.85 -48.70
N PRO A 102 -16.50 23.81 -47.88
CA PRO A 102 -17.27 24.95 -48.37
C PRO A 102 -16.56 25.79 -49.45
N ASN A 103 -15.23 25.79 -49.47
CA ASN A 103 -14.41 26.47 -50.48
C ASN A 103 -14.19 25.63 -51.76
N GLY A 104 -14.77 24.42 -51.87
CA GLY A 104 -14.67 23.54 -53.03
C GLY A 104 -13.46 22.59 -53.05
N GLU A 105 -12.54 22.70 -52.09
CA GLU A 105 -11.36 21.83 -51.99
C GLU A 105 -11.73 20.43 -51.48
N ASP A 106 -11.02 19.41 -51.96
CA ASP A 106 -11.11 18.05 -51.43
C ASP A 106 -10.43 17.94 -50.06
N LYS A 107 -11.14 17.32 -49.11
CA LYS A 107 -10.64 16.99 -47.78
C LYS A 107 -10.57 15.46 -47.62
N PRO A 108 -9.40 14.90 -47.29
CA PRO A 108 -9.29 13.50 -46.88
C PRO A 108 -10.22 13.20 -45.70
N VAL A 109 -10.79 12.00 -45.72
CA VAL A 109 -11.68 11.54 -44.66
C VAL A 109 -10.97 10.49 -43.84
N GLU A 110 -11.03 10.63 -42.51
CA GLU A 110 -10.61 9.61 -41.58
C GLU A 110 -11.80 8.72 -41.25
N ILE A 111 -11.61 7.41 -41.38
CA ILE A 111 -12.55 6.36 -41.03
C ILE A 111 -11.96 5.53 -39.90
N GLY A 112 -12.77 5.19 -38.90
CA GLY A 112 -12.28 4.51 -37.70
C GLY A 112 -13.16 3.34 -37.31
N ALA A 113 -12.54 2.33 -36.70
CA ALA A 113 -13.24 1.32 -35.91
C ALA A 113 -12.96 1.55 -34.43
N VAL A 114 -13.98 1.42 -33.60
CA VAL A 114 -13.84 1.45 -32.13
C VAL A 114 -14.43 0.16 -31.56
N TYR A 115 -13.63 -0.57 -30.79
CA TYR A 115 -14.04 -1.79 -30.12
C TYR A 115 -13.95 -1.62 -28.60
N TRP A 116 -15.01 -1.95 -27.88
CA TRP A 116 -15.05 -1.86 -26.42
C TRP A 116 -15.03 -3.25 -25.80
N VAL A 117 -14.19 -3.42 -24.79
CA VAL A 117 -14.19 -4.64 -23.97
C VAL A 117 -14.26 -4.28 -22.50
N ARG A 118 -14.79 -5.22 -21.70
CA ARG A 118 -14.81 -5.10 -20.25
C ARG A 118 -13.94 -6.17 -19.62
N THR A 119 -12.96 -5.74 -18.85
CA THR A 119 -12.16 -6.60 -18.02
C THR A 119 -12.72 -6.70 -16.60
N ARG A 120 -12.61 -7.89 -16.02
CA ARG A 120 -13.01 -8.16 -14.63
C ARG A 120 -11.79 -8.48 -13.78
N GLU A 121 -11.89 -8.24 -12.48
CA GLU A 121 -10.85 -8.67 -11.55
C GLU A 121 -10.89 -10.19 -11.40
N SER A 122 -9.75 -10.87 -11.52
CA SER A 122 -9.70 -12.28 -11.15
C SER A 122 -9.96 -12.40 -9.65
N GLU A 123 -11.02 -13.09 -9.24
CA GLU A 123 -11.25 -13.39 -7.82
C GLU A 123 -10.16 -14.34 -7.32
N VAL A 124 -9.07 -13.79 -6.82
CA VAL A 124 -8.22 -14.51 -5.88
C VAL A 124 -8.95 -14.43 -4.55
N LYS A 125 -9.45 -15.57 -4.05
CA LYS A 125 -9.91 -15.67 -2.67
C LYS A 125 -8.74 -15.26 -1.78
N GLU A 126 -8.77 -14.03 -1.27
CA GLU A 126 -7.70 -13.51 -0.42
C GLU A 126 -7.51 -14.44 0.79
N VAL A 127 -6.27 -14.89 0.96
CA VAL A 127 -5.74 -15.11 2.30
C VAL A 127 -5.66 -13.72 2.93
N VAL A 128 -6.66 -13.42 3.76
CA VAL A 128 -6.82 -12.30 4.69
C VAL A 128 -5.85 -11.14 4.45
N GLN A 129 -6.37 -10.09 3.83
CA GLN A 129 -5.79 -8.76 3.86
C GLN A 129 -5.54 -8.37 5.33
N LEU A 130 -4.28 -8.47 5.78
CA LEU A 130 -3.90 -8.09 7.14
C LEU A 130 -4.12 -6.58 7.27
N ASP A 131 -5.18 -6.23 7.99
CA ASP A 131 -5.44 -4.87 8.43
C ASP A 131 -4.24 -4.36 9.24
N LEU A 132 -3.85 -3.11 9.01
CA LEU A 132 -2.80 -2.43 9.77
C LEU A 132 -3.08 -2.50 11.28
N GLU A 133 -4.34 -2.53 11.70
CA GLU A 133 -4.73 -2.69 13.09
C GLU A 133 -4.44 -4.10 13.62
N GLN A 134 -4.68 -5.14 12.80
CA GLN A 134 -4.29 -6.52 13.10
C GLN A 134 -2.76 -6.65 13.15
N ILE A 135 -2.03 -6.03 12.22
CA ILE A 135 -0.55 -6.02 12.21
C ILE A 135 -0.02 -5.35 13.48
N LYS A 136 -0.54 -4.19 13.86
CA LYS A 136 -0.16 -3.50 15.10
C LYS A 136 -0.42 -4.40 16.31
N LYS A 137 -1.60 -5.00 16.40
CA LYS A 137 -1.96 -5.90 17.50
C LYS A 137 -1.01 -7.10 17.59
N ILE A 138 -0.65 -7.70 16.45
CA ILE A 138 0.32 -8.81 16.40
C ILE A 138 1.70 -8.35 16.87
N ILE A 139 2.16 -7.18 16.43
CA ILE A 139 3.45 -6.60 16.83
C ILE A 139 3.45 -6.30 18.33
N ASP A 140 2.43 -5.63 18.85
CA ASP A 140 2.32 -5.24 20.26
C ASP A 140 2.29 -6.49 21.16
N THR A 141 1.48 -7.50 20.78
CA THR A 141 1.42 -8.78 21.50
C THR A 141 2.80 -9.45 21.52
N SER A 142 3.49 -9.49 20.38
CA SER A 142 4.81 -10.11 20.28
C SER A 142 5.89 -9.34 21.05
N LEU A 143 5.82 -8.01 21.07
CA LEU A 143 6.73 -7.17 21.85
C LEU A 143 6.50 -7.39 23.35
N ASP A 144 5.26 -7.37 23.83
CA ASP A 144 4.93 -7.60 25.24
C ASP A 144 5.43 -8.97 25.74
N GLU A 145 5.25 -10.02 24.95
CA GLU A 145 5.76 -11.35 25.28
C GLU A 145 7.29 -11.38 25.43
N LYS A 146 8.02 -10.67 24.56
CA LYS A 146 9.48 -10.60 24.60
C LYS A 146 10.01 -9.67 25.69
N LEU A 147 9.26 -8.63 26.05
CA LEU A 147 9.67 -7.65 27.07
C LEU A 147 9.42 -8.15 28.51
N LYS A 148 8.36 -8.94 28.74
CA LYS A 148 8.05 -9.56 30.05
C LYS A 148 9.24 -10.22 30.76
N PRO A 149 10.02 -11.12 30.13
CA PRO A 149 11.15 -11.76 30.79
C PRO A 149 12.25 -10.77 31.17
N ILE A 150 12.53 -9.78 30.31
CA ILE A 150 13.53 -8.73 30.57
C ILE A 150 13.08 -7.86 31.74
N MET A 151 11.82 -7.42 31.74
CA MET A 151 11.24 -6.65 32.85
C MET A 151 11.31 -7.44 34.16
N ARG A 152 11.00 -8.74 34.15
CA ARG A 152 11.10 -9.60 35.33
C ARG A 152 12.54 -9.74 35.84
N GLN A 153 13.52 -9.80 34.95
CA GLN A 153 14.94 -9.81 35.33
C GLN A 153 15.36 -8.47 35.93
N LEU A 154 14.97 -7.35 35.31
CA LEU A 154 15.24 -6.00 35.82
C LEU A 154 14.62 -5.76 37.20
N THR A 155 13.37 -6.19 37.42
CA THR A 155 12.71 -6.09 38.73
C THR A 155 13.41 -6.94 39.79
N ARG A 156 13.92 -8.12 39.44
CA ARG A 156 14.75 -8.94 40.36
C ARG A 156 16.08 -8.27 40.71
N VAL A 157 16.67 -7.53 39.77
CA VAL A 157 17.89 -6.76 40.02
C VAL A 157 17.60 -5.53 40.89
N GLN A 158 16.44 -4.90 40.72
CA GLN A 158 15.98 -3.75 41.52
C GLN A 158 15.46 -4.13 42.92
N GLN A 159 15.04 -5.37 43.16
CA GLN A 159 14.68 -5.85 44.52
C GLN A 159 15.87 -5.99 45.50
N LYS A 160 17.07 -5.53 45.11
CA LYS A 160 18.12 -5.13 46.07
C LYS A 160 17.98 -3.66 46.48
N GLU A 161 16.78 -3.11 46.57
CA GLU A 161 16.55 -1.90 47.36
C GLU A 161 16.63 -2.29 48.84
N VAL A 162 17.71 -1.84 49.50
CA VAL A 162 17.85 -1.91 50.95
C VAL A 162 16.59 -1.28 51.54
N SER A 163 15.78 -2.08 52.24
CA SER A 163 14.55 -1.61 52.86
C SER A 163 14.88 -0.41 53.75
N PHE A 164 14.18 0.72 53.55
CA PHE A 164 14.35 1.92 54.38
C PHE A 164 14.23 1.62 55.88
N THR A 165 13.50 0.57 56.26
CA THR A 165 13.33 0.13 57.65
C THR A 165 14.61 -0.45 58.26
N GLU A 166 15.49 -1.09 57.46
CA GLU A 166 16.78 -1.62 57.96
C GLU A 166 17.82 -0.51 58.14
N VAL A 167 17.85 0.47 57.23
CA VAL A 167 18.76 1.64 57.33
C VAL A 167 18.35 2.53 58.51
N VAL A 168 17.06 2.79 58.69
CA VAL A 168 16.54 3.59 59.80
C VAL A 168 16.68 2.85 61.13
N GLY A 169 16.51 1.52 61.15
CA GLY A 169 16.76 0.69 62.34
C GLY A 169 18.22 0.74 62.80
N GLY A 170 19.17 0.67 61.87
CA GLY A 170 20.60 0.78 62.17
C GLY A 170 21.00 2.18 62.68
N ILE A 171 20.48 3.24 62.06
CA ILE A 171 20.75 4.62 62.47
C ILE A 171 20.14 4.93 63.85
N GLY A 172 18.92 4.43 64.14
CA GLY A 172 18.28 4.59 65.45
C GLY A 172 19.04 3.95 66.61
N TYR A 173 19.65 2.79 66.39
CA TYR A 173 20.46 2.11 67.41
C TYR A 173 21.72 2.90 67.77
N ILE A 174 22.38 3.52 66.78
CA ILE A 174 23.58 4.34 66.98
C ILE A 174 23.25 5.58 67.83
N PHE A 175 22.18 6.31 67.49
CA PHE A 175 21.76 7.48 68.26
C PHE A 175 21.27 7.11 69.68
N GLY A 176 20.62 5.96 69.84
CA GLY A 176 20.20 5.43 71.15
C GLY A 176 21.40 5.16 72.08
N ILE A 177 22.42 4.45 71.59
CA ILE A 177 23.65 4.20 72.36
C ILE A 177 24.38 5.50 72.69
N MET A 178 24.49 6.42 71.72
CA MET A 178 25.14 7.71 71.94
C MET A 178 24.44 8.52 73.03
N GLY A 179 23.10 8.53 73.05
CA GLY A 179 22.31 9.17 74.10
C GLY A 179 22.57 8.58 75.49
N ILE A 180 22.68 7.25 75.59
CA ILE A 180 23.01 6.56 76.85
C ILE A 180 24.42 6.93 77.33
N ILE A 181 25.42 6.89 76.43
CA ILE A 181 26.80 7.28 76.77
C ILE A 181 26.86 8.73 77.23
N LEU A 182 26.18 9.64 76.53
CA LEU A 182 26.09 11.06 76.90
C LEU A 182 25.39 11.27 78.25
N TYR A 183 24.34 10.50 78.55
CA TYR A 183 23.67 10.55 79.85
C TYR A 183 24.59 10.13 81.00
N PHE A 184 25.34 9.04 80.85
CA PHE A 184 26.26 8.56 81.88
C PHE A 184 27.50 9.46 82.03
N THR A 185 28.04 9.99 80.94
CA THR A 185 29.16 10.95 80.98
C THR A 185 28.73 12.30 81.58
N SER A 186 27.49 12.75 81.33
CA SER A 186 26.91 13.94 81.96
C SER A 186 26.72 13.76 83.48
N LYS A 187 26.22 12.60 83.93
CA LYS A 187 26.10 12.29 85.36
C LYS A 187 27.46 12.24 86.07
N LYS A 188 28.50 11.70 85.43
CA LYS A 188 29.85 11.66 86.00
C LYS A 188 30.44 13.07 86.21
N LYS A 189 30.29 13.97 85.23
CA LYS A 189 30.71 15.39 85.36
C LYS A 189 29.93 16.16 86.43
N LYS A 190 28.62 15.87 86.62
CA LYS A 190 27.80 16.53 87.65
C LYS A 190 28.11 16.03 89.07
N GLY A 191 28.59 14.79 89.20
CA GLY A 191 29.12 14.23 90.45
C GLY A 191 30.50 14.79 90.82
N GLU A 192 31.41 14.96 89.86
CA GLU A 192 32.73 15.55 90.08
C GLU A 192 32.66 17.04 90.48
N LYS A 193 31.74 17.82 89.88
CA LYS A 193 31.52 19.23 90.30
C LYS A 193 30.94 19.39 91.71
N LYS A 194 30.23 18.39 92.25
CA LYS A 194 29.74 18.42 93.65
C LYS A 194 30.82 18.05 94.67
N ASN A 195 31.78 17.21 94.29
CA ASN A 195 32.87 16.78 95.16
C ASN A 195 34.10 17.72 95.12
N ALA A 196 34.18 18.62 94.13
CA ALA A 196 35.22 19.64 94.03
C ALA A 196 34.88 20.98 94.73
N SER A 197 33.66 21.16 95.27
CA SER A 197 33.28 22.37 96.04
C SER A 197 33.03 22.09 97.54
N THR A 198 33.50 20.95 98.05
CA THR A 198 33.44 20.57 99.48
C THR A 198 34.82 20.21 100.06
N ARG A 199 35.89 20.66 99.39
CA ARG A 199 37.25 20.72 99.93
C ARG A 199 37.83 22.09 99.59
N ASP A 200 37.38 23.09 100.33
CA ASP A 200 38.17 24.10 101.04
C ASP A 200 37.21 24.95 101.90
#